data_AF-A0AB37G9L7-F1
#
_entry.id   AF-A0AB37G9L7-F1
#
_cell.length_a   1.000
_cell.length_b   1.000
_cell.length_c   1.000
_cell.angle_alpha   90.00
_cell.angle_beta   90.00
_cell.angle_gamma   90.00
#
_symmetry.space_group_name_H-M   'P 1'
#
loop_
_entity.id
_entity.type
_entity.pdbx_description
1 polymer ?
#
loop_
_entity_poly.entity_id
_entity_poly.type
_entity_poly.pdbx_seq_one_letter_code
_entity_poly.pdbx_strand_id
1 'polypeptide(L)'
;MKLEQMYQEVILDHYKHPQHAGLREPFNAEVHHVNPSCGDELTLRVTLNDDLTVVNDVSYDAVGCSISQASTSVMAEEIVGKTVDEAMAKLTEFEKMVTSRGKIEGDEDIIGDGIAFAGVSKYPARVKCALLGWKAFHAATAEALADAAEGNGVGTATVTVTADEEGHHHD
;
A
#
# COMPACT_ATOMS: atom_id res chain seq x y z
N MET A 1 -6.96 12.91 22.41
CA MET A 1 -8.44 12.94 22.35
C MET A 1 -8.99 13.64 21.10
N LYS A 2 -8.75 14.94 20.84
CA LYS A 2 -9.28 15.57 19.59
C LYS A 2 -8.57 15.09 18.32
N LEU A 3 -7.23 14.97 18.35
CA LEU A 3 -6.43 14.52 17.21
C LEU A 3 -6.66 13.03 16.89
N GLU A 4 -6.71 12.18 17.91
CA GLU A 4 -7.01 10.75 17.74
C GLU A 4 -8.40 10.49 17.14
N GLN A 5 -9.38 11.33 17.47
CA GLN A 5 -10.72 11.26 16.85
C GLN A 5 -10.67 11.64 15.37
N MET A 6 -9.93 12.69 15.01
CA MET A 6 -9.73 13.07 13.61
C MET A 6 -9.06 11.95 12.80
N TYR A 7 -8.01 11.31 13.34
CA TYR A 7 -7.37 10.17 12.66
C TYR A 7 -8.29 8.96 12.49
N GLN A 8 -9.15 8.71 13.49
CA GLN A 8 -10.15 7.66 13.37
C GLN A 8 -11.21 8.00 12.30
N GLU A 9 -11.56 9.27 12.14
CA GLU A 9 -12.45 9.74 11.06
C GLU A 9 -11.82 9.53 9.68
N VAL A 10 -10.53 9.82 9.50
CA VAL A 10 -9.79 9.55 8.24
C VAL A 10 -9.88 8.06 7.88
N ILE A 11 -9.52 7.16 8.81
CA ILE A 11 -9.58 5.71 8.56
C ILE A 11 -11.01 5.28 8.20
N LEU A 12 -12.02 5.81 8.91
CA LEU A 12 -13.41 5.43 8.67
C LEU A 12 -13.93 5.96 7.32
N ASP A 13 -13.51 7.16 6.91
CA ASP A 13 -13.88 7.77 5.65
C ASP A 13 -13.31 6.95 4.49
N HIS A 14 -12.00 6.67 4.49
CA HIS A 14 -11.36 5.84 3.47
C HIS A 14 -11.88 4.41 3.41
N TYR A 15 -12.41 3.88 4.51
CA TYR A 15 -13.09 2.59 4.50
C TYR A 15 -14.48 2.65 3.82
N LYS A 16 -15.24 3.73 4.03
CA LYS A 16 -16.59 3.90 3.46
C LYS A 16 -16.59 4.43 2.04
N HIS A 17 -15.60 5.25 1.72
CA HIS A 17 -15.43 5.98 0.47
C HIS A 17 -13.99 5.74 -0.03
N PRO A 18 -13.68 4.49 -0.45
CA PRO A 18 -12.34 4.15 -0.87
C PRO A 18 -11.95 4.91 -2.15
N GLN A 19 -10.77 5.53 -2.11
CA GLN A 19 -10.20 6.26 -3.24
C GLN A 19 -9.54 5.27 -4.20
N HIS A 20 -9.60 5.55 -5.50
CA HIS A 20 -8.96 4.75 -6.55
C HIS A 20 -9.39 3.27 -6.65
N ALA A 21 -10.41 2.84 -5.91
CA ALA A 21 -10.94 1.47 -5.97
C ALA A 21 -11.56 1.12 -7.34
N GLY A 22 -11.57 -0.17 -7.65
CA GLY A 22 -12.03 -0.74 -8.91
C GLY A 22 -10.88 -0.86 -9.92
N LEU A 23 -10.59 -2.09 -10.36
CA LEU A 23 -9.52 -2.39 -11.32
C LEU A 23 -9.73 -1.69 -12.65
N ARG A 24 -8.65 -1.08 -13.17
CA ARG A 24 -8.64 -0.32 -14.44
C ARG A 24 -7.63 -0.89 -15.43
N GLU A 25 -7.84 -0.53 -16.69
CA GLU A 25 -7.00 -0.83 -17.85
C GLU A 25 -6.70 0.49 -18.59
N PRO A 26 -5.56 0.60 -19.29
CA PRO A 26 -4.42 -0.31 -19.25
C PRO A 26 -3.66 -0.20 -17.91
N PHE A 27 -2.81 -1.19 -17.60
CA PHE A 27 -1.90 -1.18 -16.45
C PHE A 27 -0.54 -1.76 -16.83
N ASN A 28 0.52 -1.43 -16.09
CA ASN A 28 1.87 -1.97 -16.33
C ASN A 28 2.11 -3.31 -15.65
N ALA A 29 1.63 -3.49 -14.42
CA ALA A 29 1.73 -4.75 -13.69
C ALA A 29 0.53 -4.95 -12.75
N GLU A 30 0.21 -6.21 -12.45
CA GLU A 30 -0.83 -6.63 -11.51
C GLU A 30 -0.23 -7.60 -10.49
N VAL A 31 -0.56 -7.40 -9.21
CA VAL A 31 -0.21 -8.35 -8.15
C VAL A 31 -1.44 -8.71 -7.32
N HIS A 32 -1.40 -9.92 -6.75
CA HIS A 32 -2.40 -10.38 -5.79
C HIS A 32 -1.72 -10.71 -4.46
N HIS A 33 -2.14 -10.04 -3.40
CA HIS A 33 -1.61 -10.19 -2.05
C HIS A 33 -2.68 -10.70 -1.07
N VAL A 34 -2.28 -11.62 -0.21
CA VAL A 34 -3.15 -12.18 0.84
C VAL A 34 -2.46 -12.06 2.20
N ASN A 35 -3.22 -11.63 3.21
CA ASN A 35 -2.88 -11.70 4.62
C ASN A 35 -3.85 -12.68 5.34
N PRO A 36 -3.50 -13.97 5.43
CA PRO A 36 -4.39 -15.00 5.97
C PRO A 36 -4.75 -14.79 7.43
N SER A 37 -3.90 -14.10 8.19
CA SER A 37 -4.11 -13.84 9.62
C SER A 37 -5.36 -13.00 9.91
N CYS A 38 -5.81 -12.19 8.95
CA CYS A 38 -7.03 -11.39 9.06
C CYS A 38 -8.03 -11.65 7.93
N GLY A 39 -7.72 -12.57 7.00
CA GLY A 39 -8.52 -12.82 5.80
C GLY A 39 -8.59 -11.61 4.88
N ASP A 40 -7.52 -10.82 4.82
CA ASP A 40 -7.44 -9.70 3.88
C ASP A 40 -6.88 -10.21 2.53
N GLU A 41 -7.49 -9.79 1.43
CA GLU A 41 -7.11 -10.08 0.05
C GLU A 41 -7.10 -8.77 -0.75
N LEU A 42 -6.09 -8.61 -1.60
CA LEU A 42 -5.90 -7.41 -2.42
C LEU A 42 -5.37 -7.79 -3.79
N THR A 43 -6.07 -7.38 -4.84
CA THR A 43 -5.51 -7.31 -6.19
C THR A 43 -5.22 -5.85 -6.52
N LEU A 44 -3.98 -5.54 -6.87
CA LEU A 44 -3.53 -4.17 -7.15
C LEU A 44 -2.85 -4.11 -8.52
N ARG A 45 -3.19 -3.08 -9.28
CA ARG A 45 -2.58 -2.73 -10.56
C ARG A 45 -1.92 -1.37 -10.47
N VAL A 46 -0.72 -1.26 -11.03
CA VAL A 46 0.00 0.02 -11.15
C VAL A 46 0.08 0.43 -12.61
N THR A 47 -0.10 1.73 -12.87
CA THR A 47 0.19 2.37 -14.14
C THR A 47 1.22 3.45 -13.92
N LEU A 48 2.34 3.35 -14.61
CA LEU A 48 3.40 4.35 -14.65
C LEU A 48 3.26 5.19 -15.93
N ASN A 49 3.90 6.34 -15.96
CA ASN A 49 4.03 7.13 -17.19
C ASN A 49 5.02 6.49 -18.18
N ASP A 50 5.13 7.07 -19.38
CA ASP A 50 5.90 6.50 -20.49
C ASP A 50 7.40 6.30 -20.17
N ASP A 51 7.97 7.10 -19.28
CA ASP A 51 9.37 6.97 -18.82
C ASP A 51 9.53 6.14 -17.54
N LEU A 52 8.41 5.61 -17.00
CA LEU A 52 8.33 4.76 -15.82
C LEU A 52 8.82 5.42 -14.52
N THR A 53 8.84 6.76 -14.46
CA THR A 53 9.32 7.50 -13.29
C THR A 53 8.19 8.04 -12.40
N VAL A 54 6.96 8.11 -12.90
CA VAL A 54 5.79 8.67 -12.20
C VAL A 54 4.68 7.64 -12.11
N VAL A 55 4.06 7.54 -10.93
CA VAL A 55 2.86 6.73 -10.70
C VAL A 55 1.66 7.47 -11.30
N ASN A 56 1.25 7.11 -12.51
CA ASN A 56 0.10 7.71 -13.18
C ASN A 56 -1.22 7.29 -12.55
N ASP A 57 -1.35 6.02 -12.19
CA ASP A 57 -2.55 5.49 -11.54
C ASP A 57 -2.23 4.24 -10.71
N VAL A 58 -3.03 4.01 -9.69
CA VAL A 58 -3.11 2.74 -8.97
C VAL A 58 -4.57 2.37 -8.88
N SER A 59 -4.92 1.14 -9.26
CA SER A 59 -6.28 0.63 -9.17
C SER A 59 -6.29 -0.70 -8.46
N TYR A 60 -7.34 -0.97 -7.68
CA TYR A 60 -7.34 -2.16 -6.85
C TYR A 60 -8.74 -2.71 -6.58
N ASP A 61 -8.80 -3.99 -6.26
CA ASP A 61 -9.94 -4.66 -5.62
C ASP A 61 -9.46 -5.23 -4.29
N ALA A 62 -10.16 -4.89 -3.20
CA ALA A 62 -9.72 -5.22 -1.84
C ALA A 62 -10.89 -5.74 -1.02
N VAL A 63 -10.65 -6.88 -0.35
CA VAL A 63 -11.58 -7.48 0.60
C VAL A 63 -10.82 -7.70 1.90
N GLY A 64 -11.42 -7.33 3.04
CA GLY A 64 -10.75 -7.53 4.31
C GLY A 64 -11.31 -6.64 5.41
N CYS A 65 -10.53 -6.51 6.48
CA CYS A 65 -10.88 -5.65 7.59
C CYS A 65 -10.80 -4.15 7.23
N SER A 66 -11.40 -3.30 8.07
CA SER A 66 -11.42 -1.85 7.81
C SER A 66 -10.03 -1.21 7.72
N ILE A 67 -9.05 -1.73 8.46
CA ILE A 67 -7.67 -1.20 8.45
C ILE A 67 -6.98 -1.48 7.11
N SER A 68 -7.09 -2.70 6.57
CA SER A 68 -6.45 -3.04 5.29
C SER A 68 -7.06 -2.27 4.12
N GLN A 69 -8.38 -2.17 4.09
CA GLN A 69 -9.09 -1.42 3.05
C GLN A 69 -8.80 0.09 3.14
N ALA A 70 -8.90 0.68 4.33
CA ALA A 70 -8.61 2.11 4.52
C ALA A 70 -7.15 2.43 4.20
N SER A 71 -6.20 1.58 4.63
CA SER A 71 -4.77 1.82 4.38
C SER A 71 -4.43 1.71 2.90
N THR A 72 -5.09 0.82 2.16
CA THR A 72 -4.93 0.72 0.70
C THR A 72 -5.48 1.95 0.00
N SER A 73 -6.64 2.45 0.45
CA SER A 73 -7.25 3.69 -0.07
C SER A 73 -6.37 4.91 0.17
N VAL A 74 -5.87 5.11 1.40
CA VAL A 74 -4.92 6.19 1.74
C VAL A 74 -3.63 6.06 0.94
N MET A 75 -3.08 4.85 0.85
CA MET A 75 -1.87 4.61 0.06
C MET A 75 -2.07 5.08 -1.39
N ALA A 76 -3.16 4.69 -2.04
CA ALA A 76 -3.41 5.06 -3.43
C ALA A 76 -3.52 6.57 -3.62
N GLU A 77 -4.25 7.27 -2.75
CA GLU A 77 -4.36 8.74 -2.79
C GLU A 77 -3.01 9.44 -2.58
N GLU A 78 -2.17 8.92 -1.68
CA GLU A 78 -0.88 9.53 -1.33
C GLU A 78 0.20 9.36 -2.40
N ILE A 79 0.11 8.32 -3.25
CA ILE A 79 1.16 8.00 -4.24
C ILE A 79 0.80 8.37 -5.68
N VAL A 80 -0.48 8.45 -6.04
CA VAL A 80 -0.87 8.77 -7.42
C VAL A 80 -0.45 10.20 -7.77
N GLY A 81 0.22 10.35 -8.91
CA GLY A 81 0.81 11.61 -9.37
C GLY A 81 2.20 11.92 -8.76
N LYS A 82 2.75 11.04 -7.92
CA LYS A 82 4.10 11.17 -7.37
C LYS A 82 5.13 10.43 -8.21
N THR A 83 6.40 10.81 -8.07
CA THR A 83 7.47 9.99 -8.63
C THR A 83 7.53 8.64 -7.91
N VAL A 84 8.04 7.61 -8.59
CA VAL A 84 8.26 6.29 -7.97
C VAL A 84 9.16 6.42 -6.74
N ASP A 85 10.22 7.24 -6.80
CA ASP A 85 11.11 7.49 -5.66
C ASP A 85 10.39 8.11 -4.46
N GLU A 86 9.51 9.10 -4.69
CA GLU A 86 8.69 9.72 -3.65
C GLU A 86 7.71 8.71 -3.04
N ALA A 87 7.07 7.87 -3.87
CA ALA A 87 6.16 6.84 -3.40
C ALA A 87 6.88 5.77 -2.56
N MET A 88 8.11 5.39 -2.92
CA MET A 88 8.94 4.47 -2.13
C MET A 88 9.41 5.10 -0.80
N ALA A 89 9.69 6.40 -0.80
CA ALA A 89 9.99 7.13 0.44
C ALA A 89 8.79 7.15 1.40
N LYS A 90 7.57 7.39 0.88
CA LYS A 90 6.32 7.29 1.64
C LYS A 90 6.14 5.91 2.25
N LEU A 91 6.31 4.86 1.45
CA LEU A 91 6.24 3.47 1.92
C LEU A 91 7.23 3.20 3.05
N THR A 92 8.48 3.64 2.89
CA THR A 92 9.55 3.42 3.86
C THR A 92 9.22 4.10 5.20
N GLU A 93 8.76 5.36 5.17
CA GLU A 93 8.41 6.07 6.40
C GLU A 93 7.15 5.49 7.05
N PHE A 94 6.13 5.12 6.26
CA PHE A 94 4.93 4.47 6.77
C PHE A 94 5.26 3.14 7.45
N GLU A 95 6.07 2.30 6.81
CA GLU A 95 6.50 1.01 7.35
C GLU A 95 7.30 1.17 8.65
N LYS A 96 8.26 2.10 8.66
CA LYS A 96 9.03 2.45 9.86
C LYS A 96 8.12 2.87 11.01
N MET A 97 7.10 3.69 10.74
CA MET A 97 6.11 4.09 11.74
C MET A 97 5.32 2.90 12.28
N VAL A 98 4.65 2.11 11.41
CA VAL A 98 3.71 1.06 11.85
C VAL A 98 4.41 -0.16 12.47
N THR A 99 5.67 -0.42 12.14
CA THR A 99 6.47 -1.50 12.74
C THR A 99 7.16 -1.10 14.05
N SER A 100 7.15 0.19 14.41
CA SER A 100 7.92 0.74 15.53
C SER A 100 7.48 0.29 16.92
N ARG A 101 6.33 -0.38 17.04
CA ARG A 101 5.68 -0.71 18.32
C ARG A 101 5.33 0.54 19.15
N GLY A 102 4.91 1.62 18.48
CA GLY A 102 4.54 2.88 19.10
C GLY A 102 5.72 3.75 19.53
N LYS A 103 6.94 3.47 19.04
CA LYS A 103 8.15 4.25 19.35
C LYS A 103 8.40 5.39 18.38
N ILE A 104 7.81 5.32 17.18
CA ILE A 104 7.96 6.30 16.12
C ILE A 104 6.55 6.76 15.73
N GLU A 105 6.33 8.07 15.75
CA GLU A 105 5.01 8.64 15.44
C GLU A 105 4.77 8.77 13.94
N GLY A 106 5.81 8.78 13.11
CA GLY A 106 5.75 9.05 11.67
C GLY A 106 5.96 10.52 11.34
N ASP A 107 6.17 10.83 10.06
CA ASP A 107 6.35 12.19 9.55
C ASP A 107 5.21 12.56 8.61
N GLU A 108 4.26 13.37 9.09
CA GLU A 108 3.06 13.80 8.36
C GLU A 108 3.40 14.52 7.05
N ASP A 109 4.53 15.24 6.98
CA ASP A 109 4.96 15.91 5.75
C ASP A 109 5.36 14.90 4.66
N ILE A 110 5.76 13.69 5.06
CA ILE A 110 6.10 12.59 4.16
C ILE A 110 4.87 11.75 3.86
N ILE A 111 4.18 11.22 4.87
CA ILE A 111 3.14 10.18 4.67
C ILE A 111 1.72 10.73 4.57
N GLY A 112 1.51 12.05 4.72
CA GLY A 112 0.19 12.68 4.63
C GLY A 112 -0.82 12.00 5.55
N ASP A 113 -1.98 11.64 5.01
CA ASP A 113 -3.06 10.98 5.76
C ASP A 113 -2.68 9.58 6.27
N GLY A 114 -1.56 9.02 5.79
CA GLY A 114 -0.94 7.83 6.35
C GLY A 114 -0.63 7.97 7.85
N ILE A 115 -0.43 9.19 8.36
CA ILE A 115 -0.19 9.46 9.79
C ILE A 115 -1.33 8.97 10.68
N ALA A 116 -2.55 8.86 10.14
CA ALA A 116 -3.72 8.37 10.88
C ALA A 116 -3.52 6.92 11.40
N PHE A 117 -2.62 6.16 10.79
CA PHE A 117 -2.29 4.78 11.18
C PHE A 117 -1.23 4.68 12.28
N ALA A 118 -0.70 5.80 12.81
CA ALA A 118 0.28 5.78 13.90
C ALA A 118 -0.20 4.96 15.12
N GLY A 119 -1.51 4.99 15.41
CA GLY A 119 -2.13 4.18 16.46
C GLY A 119 -2.03 2.67 16.24
N VAL A 120 -2.00 2.21 14.98
CA VAL A 120 -1.90 0.79 14.61
C VAL A 120 -0.57 0.18 15.05
N SER A 121 0.50 0.99 15.14
CA SER A 121 1.81 0.53 15.59
C SER A 121 1.80 -0.09 16.99
N LYS A 122 0.84 0.27 17.84
CA LYS A 122 0.66 -0.28 19.20
C LYS A 122 0.00 -1.67 19.21
N TYR A 123 -0.48 -2.15 18.06
CA TYR A 123 -1.23 -3.39 17.90
C TYR A 123 -0.56 -4.31 16.86
N PRO A 124 0.47 -5.10 17.24
CA PRO A 124 1.24 -5.92 16.30
C PRO A 124 0.41 -6.81 15.36
N ALA A 125 -0.71 -7.34 15.85
CA ALA A 125 -1.62 -8.17 15.06
C ALA A 125 -2.30 -7.44 13.89
N ARG A 126 -2.25 -6.10 13.85
CA ARG A 126 -2.88 -5.25 12.83
C ARG A 126 -1.87 -4.59 11.89
N VAL A 127 -0.57 -4.74 12.15
CA VAL A 127 0.51 -4.16 11.32
C VAL A 127 0.48 -4.74 9.90
N LYS A 128 0.30 -6.06 9.77
CA LYS A 128 0.16 -6.71 8.45
C LYS A 128 -1.04 -6.19 7.66
N CYS A 129 -2.16 -5.88 8.32
CA CYS A 129 -3.32 -5.28 7.65
C CYS A 129 -2.97 -3.91 7.07
N ALA A 130 -2.31 -3.04 7.86
CA ALA A 130 -1.93 -1.71 7.40
C ALA A 130 -0.91 -1.76 6.25
N LEU A 131 0.01 -2.72 6.25
CA LEU A 131 1.05 -2.80 5.23
C LEU A 131 0.63 -3.48 3.92
N LEU A 132 -0.51 -4.17 3.87
CA LEU A 132 -0.90 -4.98 2.72
C LEU A 132 -0.89 -4.19 1.39
N GLY A 133 -1.57 -3.02 1.37
CA GLY A 133 -1.63 -2.14 0.20
C GLY A 133 -0.26 -1.61 -0.24
N TRP A 134 0.53 -1.15 0.73
CA TRP A 134 1.88 -0.63 0.48
C TRP A 134 2.81 -1.69 -0.10
N LYS A 135 2.81 -2.91 0.46
CA LYS A 135 3.64 -4.01 -0.04
C LYS A 135 3.20 -4.50 -1.41
N ALA A 136 1.90 -4.50 -1.70
CA ALA A 136 1.38 -4.80 -3.03
C ALA A 136 1.82 -3.74 -4.06
N PHE A 137 1.75 -2.45 -3.71
CA PHE A 137 2.27 -1.38 -4.57
C PHE A 137 3.77 -1.55 -4.86
N HIS A 138 4.58 -1.84 -3.84
CA HIS A 138 6.01 -2.09 -4.02
C HIS A 138 6.27 -3.24 -5.00
N ALA A 139 5.58 -4.38 -4.80
CA ALA A 139 5.73 -5.55 -5.66
C ALA A 139 5.31 -5.26 -7.12
N ALA A 140 4.14 -4.63 -7.31
CA ALA A 140 3.65 -4.29 -8.65
C ALA A 140 4.59 -3.30 -9.37
N THR A 141 5.13 -2.32 -8.65
CA THR A 141 6.05 -1.35 -9.23
C THR A 141 7.39 -2.00 -9.59
N ALA A 142 7.90 -2.90 -8.75
CA ALA A 142 9.11 -3.65 -9.05
C ALA A 142 8.95 -4.52 -10.30
N GLU A 143 7.82 -5.21 -10.43
CA GLU A 143 7.49 -6.02 -11.61
C GLU A 143 7.41 -5.15 -12.88
N ALA A 144 6.66 -4.03 -12.82
CA ALA A 144 6.52 -3.11 -13.94
C ALA A 144 7.87 -2.58 -14.46
N LEU A 145 8.81 -2.29 -13.56
CA LEU A 145 10.15 -1.83 -13.91
C LEU A 145 11.04 -2.96 -14.45
N ALA A 146 10.89 -4.18 -13.94
CA ALA A 146 11.62 -5.36 -14.41
C ALA A 146 11.18 -5.74 -15.83
N ASP A 147 9.87 -5.84 -16.08
CA ASP A 147 9.30 -6.18 -17.40
C ASP A 147 9.76 -5.18 -18.48
N ALA A 148 9.77 -3.89 -18.14
CA ALA A 148 10.24 -2.85 -19.04
C ALA A 148 11.74 -2.97 -19.36
N ALA A 149 12.56 -3.35 -18.38
CA ALA A 149 13.99 -3.58 -18.60
C ALA A 149 14.26 -4.80 -19.48
N GLU A 150 13.40 -5.82 -19.44
CA GLU A 150 13.48 -7.02 -20.27
C GLU A 150 12.91 -6.83 -21.68
N GLY A 151 12.21 -5.72 -21.94
CA GLY A 151 11.59 -5.41 -23.23
C GLY A 151 10.32 -6.22 -23.50
N ASN A 152 9.74 -6.84 -22.48
CA ASN A 152 8.42 -7.44 -22.55
C ASN A 152 7.41 -6.29 -22.52
N GLY A 153 6.79 -5.99 -23.67
CA GLY A 153 5.73 -4.98 -23.71
C GLY A 153 4.60 -5.35 -22.75
N VAL A 154 3.99 -4.35 -22.09
CA VAL A 154 2.91 -4.42 -21.08
C VAL A 154 2.39 -5.84 -20.85
N GLY A 155 3.08 -6.58 -19.98
CA GLY A 155 2.73 -7.95 -19.60
C GLY A 155 1.62 -7.93 -18.57
N THR A 156 0.48 -8.52 -18.88
CA THR A 156 -0.64 -8.68 -17.92
C THR A 156 -0.39 -9.85 -16.95
N ALA A 157 0.86 -10.10 -16.56
CA ALA A 157 1.20 -11.22 -15.70
C ALA A 157 0.79 -10.90 -14.25
N THR A 158 -0.14 -11.68 -13.70
CA THR A 158 -0.53 -11.58 -12.29
C THR A 158 0.51 -12.30 -11.43
N VAL A 159 1.23 -11.58 -10.57
CA VAL A 159 2.11 -12.19 -9.57
C VAL A 159 1.38 -12.30 -8.23
N THR A 160 1.22 -13.52 -7.74
CA THR A 160 0.63 -13.75 -6.40
C THR A 160 1.74 -13.81 -5.36
N VAL A 161 1.72 -12.89 -4.38
CA VAL A 161 2.66 -12.86 -3.25
C VAL A 161 1.88 -13.03 -1.95
N THR A 162 2.18 -14.07 -1.17
CA THR A 162 1.56 -14.26 0.14
C THR A 162 2.39 -13.57 1.22
N ALA A 163 1.74 -12.84 2.14
CA ALA A 163 2.43 -12.06 3.19
C ALA A 163 3.06 -12.92 4.32
N ASP A 164 3.30 -14.21 4.06
CA ASP A 164 3.83 -15.18 5.02
C ASP A 164 5.34 -15.45 4.85
N GLU A 165 5.99 -14.94 3.79
CA GLU A 165 7.40 -15.23 3.52
C GLU A 165 8.41 -14.28 4.21
N GLU A 166 7.97 -13.14 4.75
CA GLU A 166 8.85 -12.25 5.53
C GLU A 166 8.72 -12.52 7.04
N GLY A 167 9.35 -13.59 7.54
CA GLY A 167 9.36 -13.81 8.99
C GLY A 167 9.85 -15.15 9.52
N HIS A 168 10.99 -15.67 9.06
CA HIS A 168 11.73 -16.67 9.84
C HIS A 168 13.24 -16.48 9.81
N HIS A 169 13.69 -15.36 10.38
CA HIS A 169 14.99 -15.30 11.04
C HIS A 169 14.80 -14.62 12.39
N HIS A 170 14.60 -15.45 13.42
CA HIS A 170 15.00 -15.14 14.78
C HIS A 170 16.17 -16.09 15.09
N ASP A 171 17.28 -15.51 15.54
CA ASP A 171 18.39 -16.18 16.22
C ASP A 171 17.90 -17.08 17.37
#